data_AF-A0A941TWI9-F1
#
_entry.id   AF-A0A941TWI9-F1
#
_cell.length_a   1.000
_cell.length_b   1.000
_cell.length_c   1.000
_cell.angle_alpha   90.00
_cell.angle_beta   90.00
_cell.angle_gamma   90.00
#
_symmetry.space_group_name_H-M   'P 1'
#
loop_
_entity.id
_entity.type
_entity.pdbx_description
1 polymer ?
#
loop_
_entity_poly.entity_id
_entity_poly.type
_entity_poly.pdbx_seq_one_letter_code
_entity_poly.pdbx_strand_id
1 'polypeptide(L)'
;MANRIWIHLARGFFGIVPVFLVACSGGGGSPAPVNTYTVGGTVSGLVGSGLILQNNGGDNLAPASSGAFTFATRIASGAPYSVTVAAQPAAPTQNCAVKNGSGTAGMTNVTSVAIDCTPATFTPLTHQPPDAGALALLLTDGTVMMQSISDAGVFYGLRPDSAGSYANGSWHQLASPPAGYEPYAGSQVLLADGRVLFVGGEYNQNQYVLPFAPSGLTNMSAVYDPVTDTWQMIAPPPGVAYIGDVPSVVLPDGSFLFGEKLGRGMWRLDPASLTWTSVPATGKADNFAEEGWTLLPDGALFTVDVGNSPHAEHYDPAAGQWNSDGSTPVGLTSPTDNPGGLTYGPAPVQVVGGITYGPGPTGTYFPPGEIGPALLLPNGTVFVTGAASGAGPAHTVIYTPGPTPADPGSFTVGPDFANGDDAGDASAALLPSGNVLIAALSGRFYEYDGANLSVTGTLPSNGGNTVYFVLPLPNGQTLVIGGVTQVYSNGGAANPAWAPSIAAAPAIIARGATYTISGTQFNGLSQAAAVGDELNAATNYPLLRITNAASGHVFYERTHNHSSMGVATGGAVVSTQFDVSMATETGSSSLVVVANGIASMPVDVTVN
;
A
#
# COMPACT_ATOMS: atom_id res chain seq x y z
N MET A 1 -11.59 -57.13 -25.22
CA MET A 1 -11.83 -57.24 -26.67
C MET A 1 -11.10 -56.09 -27.35
N ALA A 2 -10.45 -56.37 -28.47
CA ALA A 2 -9.27 -55.70 -29.01
C ALA A 2 -9.46 -54.26 -29.55
N ASN A 3 -8.46 -53.40 -29.27
CA ASN A 3 -7.65 -52.52 -30.18
C ASN A 3 -8.37 -51.72 -31.29
N ARG A 4 -7.97 -50.51 -31.72
CA ARG A 4 -6.88 -49.53 -31.44
C ARG A 4 -7.18 -48.28 -32.31
N ILE A 5 -6.92 -47.08 -31.77
CA ILE A 5 -6.23 -45.88 -32.31
C ILE A 5 -6.59 -45.30 -33.72
N TRP A 6 -6.84 -43.97 -33.81
CA TRP A 6 -6.08 -42.91 -34.56
C TRP A 6 -6.95 -41.70 -35.03
N ILE A 7 -6.48 -40.49 -34.63
CA ILE A 7 -6.39 -39.16 -35.28
C ILE A 7 -7.22 -38.90 -36.56
N HIS A 8 -7.87 -37.72 -36.68
CA HIS A 8 -7.91 -36.96 -37.95
C HIS A 8 -8.10 -35.43 -37.80
N LEU A 9 -7.38 -34.71 -38.68
CA LEU A 9 -7.30 -33.28 -38.92
C LEU A 9 -8.56 -32.64 -39.55
N ALA A 10 -8.64 -31.32 -39.36
CA ALA A 10 -9.57 -30.38 -39.96
C ALA A 10 -9.49 -30.27 -41.50
N ARG A 11 -10.63 -29.97 -42.14
CA ARG A 11 -10.78 -29.13 -43.35
C ARG A 11 -12.26 -28.76 -43.57
N GLY A 12 -12.50 -27.50 -43.92
CA GLY A 12 -13.81 -26.85 -43.95
C GLY A 12 -14.69 -27.15 -45.16
N PHE A 13 -15.92 -26.64 -45.10
CA PHE A 13 -16.85 -26.57 -46.23
C PHE A 13 -17.66 -25.27 -46.22
N PHE A 14 -17.83 -24.74 -47.43
CA PHE A 14 -18.48 -23.51 -47.84
C PHE A 14 -20.00 -23.48 -47.56
N GLY A 15 -20.51 -22.32 -47.15
CA GLY A 15 -21.94 -21.97 -47.19
C GLY A 15 -22.14 -20.69 -48.00
N ILE A 16 -22.86 -20.79 -49.11
CA ILE A 16 -23.16 -19.74 -50.10
C ILE A 16 -24.32 -18.87 -49.58
N VAL A 17 -24.19 -17.54 -49.62
CA VAL A 17 -25.29 -16.58 -49.46
C VAL A 17 -25.40 -15.74 -50.75
N PRO A 18 -26.61 -15.47 -51.29
CA PRO A 18 -26.78 -14.94 -52.63
C PRO A 18 -26.53 -13.42 -52.71
N VAL A 19 -25.90 -13.03 -53.81
CA VAL A 19 -25.68 -11.63 -54.24
C VAL A 19 -26.99 -11.07 -54.81
N PHE A 20 -27.54 -10.02 -54.19
CA PHE A 20 -28.49 -9.12 -54.82
C PHE A 20 -27.74 -7.93 -55.42
N LEU A 21 -27.67 -7.90 -56.74
CA LEU A 21 -27.25 -6.74 -57.52
C LEU A 21 -28.41 -5.75 -57.61
N VAL A 22 -28.32 -4.65 -56.86
CA VAL A 22 -29.02 -3.40 -57.17
C VAL A 22 -27.98 -2.43 -57.70
N ALA A 23 -27.98 -2.24 -59.02
CA ALA A 23 -27.26 -1.17 -59.67
C ALA A 23 -28.06 0.13 -59.46
N CYS A 24 -27.57 1.00 -58.58
CA CYS A 24 -27.78 2.44 -58.73
C CYS A 24 -26.50 3.03 -59.31
N SER A 25 -26.58 3.42 -60.57
CA SER A 25 -25.65 4.33 -61.22
C SER A 25 -25.72 5.70 -60.54
N GLY A 26 -24.62 6.18 -59.97
CA GLY A 26 -24.52 7.56 -59.51
C GLY A 26 -23.38 7.81 -58.54
N GLY A 27 -22.25 8.31 -59.06
CA GLY A 27 -21.22 8.98 -58.25
C GLY A 27 -20.07 8.09 -57.78
N GLY A 28 -19.15 7.75 -58.70
CA GLY A 28 -17.78 7.34 -58.35
C GLY A 28 -16.97 8.52 -57.79
N GLY A 29 -17.45 9.13 -56.70
CA GLY A 29 -16.60 9.96 -55.86
C GLY A 29 -15.79 9.02 -54.98
N SER A 30 -14.47 8.98 -55.17
CA SER A 30 -13.58 8.56 -54.07
C SER A 30 -14.08 9.21 -52.78
N PRO A 31 -14.16 8.51 -51.63
CA PRO A 31 -14.50 9.17 -50.38
C PRO A 31 -13.62 10.42 -50.27
N ALA A 32 -14.25 11.58 -50.06
CA ALA A 32 -13.52 12.85 -50.01
C ALA A 32 -12.31 12.67 -49.08
N PRO A 33 -11.11 13.17 -49.43
CA PRO A 33 -9.93 13.01 -48.61
C PRO A 33 -10.27 13.38 -47.16
N VAL A 34 -10.18 12.41 -46.25
CA VAL A 34 -10.44 12.70 -44.84
C VAL A 34 -9.28 13.56 -44.36
N ASN A 35 -9.58 14.78 -43.94
CA ASN A 35 -8.56 15.66 -43.39
C ASN A 35 -7.94 14.98 -42.17
N THR A 36 -6.60 14.97 -42.11
CA THR A 36 -5.86 14.45 -40.97
C THR A 36 -5.15 15.58 -40.25
N TYR A 37 -4.97 15.45 -38.94
CA TYR A 37 -4.40 16.47 -38.07
C TYR A 37 -3.33 15.87 -37.17
N THR A 38 -2.30 16.65 -36.83
CA THR A 38 -1.27 16.17 -35.90
C THR A 38 -1.75 16.28 -34.46
N VAL A 39 -1.19 15.43 -33.60
CA VAL A 39 -1.31 15.54 -32.14
C VAL A 39 0.05 15.94 -31.59
N GLY A 40 0.08 16.94 -30.71
CA GLY A 40 1.29 17.51 -30.15
C GLY A 40 0.99 18.36 -28.93
N GLY A 41 2.03 18.97 -28.40
CA GLY A 41 1.98 19.58 -27.09
C GLY A 41 3.31 20.14 -26.63
N THR A 42 3.44 20.33 -25.32
CA THR A 42 4.66 20.81 -24.67
C THR A 42 5.08 19.88 -23.54
N VAL A 43 6.37 19.58 -23.47
CA VAL A 43 7.02 18.96 -22.30
C VAL A 43 7.64 20.06 -21.43
N SER A 44 7.40 20.00 -20.12
CA SER A 44 7.93 20.94 -19.13
C SER A 44 8.65 20.17 -18.02
N GLY A 45 9.75 20.72 -17.49
CA GLY A 45 10.46 20.14 -16.35
C GLY A 45 11.29 18.89 -16.65
N LEU A 46 11.42 18.49 -17.92
CA LEU A 46 12.26 17.34 -18.31
C LEU A 46 13.75 17.71 -18.16
N VAL A 47 14.40 17.02 -17.23
CA VAL A 47 15.84 17.04 -16.90
C VAL A 47 16.47 15.67 -17.18
N GLY A 48 15.72 14.61 -16.93
CA GLY A 48 16.10 13.21 -17.13
C GLY A 48 16.09 12.78 -18.59
N SER A 49 16.82 11.71 -18.87
CA SER A 49 16.83 11.04 -20.16
C SER A 49 15.97 9.78 -20.16
N GLY A 50 15.48 9.38 -21.35
CA GLY A 50 14.71 8.15 -21.53
C GLY A 50 13.19 8.31 -21.63
N LEU A 51 12.65 9.54 -21.60
CA LEU A 51 11.22 9.78 -21.80
C LEU A 51 10.75 9.22 -23.16
N ILE A 52 9.72 8.38 -23.14
CA ILE A 52 8.99 7.96 -24.34
C ILE A 52 7.52 8.31 -24.15
N LEU A 53 7.00 9.17 -25.01
CA LEU A 53 5.58 9.43 -25.17
C LEU A 53 5.02 8.48 -26.22
N GLN A 54 3.78 8.03 -26.05
CA GLN A 54 3.11 7.17 -27.01
C GLN A 54 1.72 7.70 -27.30
N ASN A 55 1.35 7.80 -28.56
CA ASN A 55 -0.03 8.06 -28.96
C ASN A 55 -0.69 6.79 -29.50
N ASN A 56 -1.90 6.50 -29.04
CA ASN A 56 -2.75 5.40 -29.48
C ASN A 56 -2.05 4.02 -29.50
N GLY A 57 -1.15 3.77 -28.55
CA GLY A 57 -0.51 2.46 -28.39
C GLY A 57 0.63 2.11 -29.37
N GLY A 58 1.06 3.03 -30.25
CA GLY A 58 2.10 2.70 -31.24
C GLY A 58 2.90 3.84 -31.85
N ASP A 59 2.45 5.09 -31.79
CA ASP A 59 3.20 6.24 -32.31
C ASP A 59 4.11 6.82 -31.22
N ASN A 60 5.28 6.22 -31.06
CA ASN A 60 6.22 6.58 -30.01
C ASN A 60 7.08 7.79 -30.41
N LEU A 61 7.29 8.69 -29.45
CA LEU A 61 8.13 9.87 -29.58
C LEU A 61 9.02 9.99 -28.35
N ALA A 62 10.31 10.27 -28.53
CA ALA A 62 11.27 10.42 -27.43
C ALA A 62 11.79 11.87 -27.33
N PRO A 63 11.10 12.77 -26.59
CA PRO A 63 11.59 14.11 -26.33
C PRO A 63 12.92 14.06 -25.55
N ALA A 64 13.92 14.82 -25.99
CA ALA A 64 15.24 14.89 -25.34
C ALA A 64 15.36 16.03 -24.32
N SER A 65 14.45 17.00 -24.35
CA SER A 65 14.41 18.14 -23.43
C SER A 65 13.00 18.69 -23.32
N SER A 66 12.79 19.61 -22.38
CA SER A 66 11.57 20.43 -22.34
C SER A 66 11.41 21.20 -23.66
N GLY A 67 10.17 21.37 -24.12
CA GLY A 67 9.85 22.04 -25.39
C GLY A 67 8.62 21.47 -26.10
N ALA A 68 8.31 22.03 -27.26
CA ALA A 68 7.20 21.57 -28.08
C ALA A 68 7.50 20.19 -28.70
N PHE A 69 6.49 19.35 -28.80
CA PHE A 69 6.55 18.04 -29.44
C PHE A 69 5.37 17.84 -30.39
N THR A 70 5.52 16.96 -31.38
CA THR A 70 4.45 16.59 -32.30
C THR A 70 4.67 15.14 -32.75
N PHE A 71 3.64 14.33 -32.62
CA PHE A 71 3.62 12.94 -33.07
C PHE A 71 3.62 12.87 -34.60
N ALA A 72 4.27 11.83 -35.15
CA ALA A 72 4.46 11.70 -36.60
C ALA A 72 3.16 11.26 -37.31
N THR A 73 2.37 10.42 -36.68
CA THR A 73 1.13 9.89 -37.24
C THR A 73 0.02 10.94 -37.14
N ARG A 74 -0.53 11.31 -38.29
CA ARG A 74 -1.69 12.20 -38.35
C ARG A 74 -2.97 11.40 -38.10
N ILE A 75 -3.86 11.94 -37.27
CA ILE A 75 -5.14 11.34 -36.91
C ILE A 75 -6.25 11.93 -37.78
N ALA A 76 -7.12 11.07 -38.33
CA ALA A 76 -8.26 11.51 -39.12
C ALA A 76 -9.22 12.41 -38.30
N SER A 77 -9.83 13.40 -38.96
CA SER A 77 -10.84 14.24 -38.32
C SER A 77 -11.96 13.38 -37.72
N GLY A 78 -12.31 13.63 -36.46
CA GLY A 78 -13.29 12.88 -35.67
C GLY A 78 -12.76 11.61 -34.99
N ALA A 79 -11.53 11.16 -35.29
CA ALA A 79 -10.94 9.99 -34.64
C ALA A 79 -10.30 10.34 -33.29
N PRO A 80 -10.28 9.39 -32.33
CA PRO A 80 -9.72 9.64 -31.01
C PRO A 80 -8.18 9.64 -31.02
N TYR A 81 -7.61 10.38 -30.06
CA TYR A 81 -6.21 10.28 -29.67
C TYR A 81 -6.12 9.96 -28.17
N SER A 82 -5.03 9.30 -27.78
CA SER A 82 -4.72 8.90 -26.42
C SER A 82 -3.21 8.89 -26.24
N VAL A 83 -2.69 9.97 -25.68
CA VAL A 83 -1.28 10.16 -25.35
C VAL A 83 -1.01 9.64 -23.94
N THR A 84 -0.02 8.76 -23.83
CA THR A 84 0.48 8.18 -22.58
C THR A 84 2.00 8.36 -22.49
N VAL A 85 2.53 8.22 -21.28
CA VAL A 85 3.98 8.02 -21.09
C VAL A 85 4.22 6.51 -21.17
N ALA A 86 4.98 6.07 -22.17
CA ALA A 86 5.37 4.68 -22.35
C ALA A 86 6.66 4.33 -21.60
N ALA A 87 7.53 5.31 -21.32
CA ALA A 87 8.70 5.14 -20.47
C ALA A 87 9.02 6.45 -19.74
N GLN A 88 9.23 6.38 -18.42
CA GLN A 88 9.64 7.51 -17.61
C GLN A 88 11.14 7.80 -17.74
N PRO A 89 11.59 9.06 -17.53
CA PRO A 89 13.01 9.37 -17.45
C PRO A 89 13.69 8.64 -16.27
N ALA A 90 14.85 8.05 -16.51
CA ALA A 90 15.58 7.25 -15.51
C ALA A 90 16.91 7.88 -15.04
N ALA A 91 17.38 8.95 -15.68
CA ALA A 91 18.67 9.56 -15.34
C ALA A 91 18.68 11.10 -15.56
N PRO A 92 18.45 11.91 -14.51
CA PRO A 92 17.89 11.51 -13.20
C PRO A 92 16.47 10.97 -13.32
N THR A 93 16.03 10.17 -12.35
CA THR A 93 14.65 9.65 -12.30
C THR A 93 13.66 10.79 -12.13
N GLN A 94 12.63 10.82 -12.98
CA GLN A 94 11.55 11.78 -12.92
C GLN A 94 10.23 11.08 -13.20
N ASN A 95 9.14 11.62 -12.67
CA ASN A 95 7.81 11.26 -13.10
C ASN A 95 7.26 12.35 -14.02
N CYS A 96 6.94 11.97 -15.26
CA CYS A 96 6.25 12.77 -16.23
C CYS A 96 4.77 12.37 -16.28
N ALA A 97 3.88 13.34 -16.07
CA ALA A 97 2.43 13.15 -16.12
C ALA A 97 1.81 13.84 -17.34
N VAL A 98 0.84 13.17 -17.98
CA VAL A 98 0.12 13.70 -19.14
C VAL A 98 -1.13 14.47 -18.70
N LYS A 99 -1.31 15.68 -19.19
CA LYS A 99 -2.53 16.48 -19.10
C LYS A 99 -3.13 16.70 -20.48
N ASN A 100 -4.46 16.63 -20.57
CA ASN A 100 -5.21 16.68 -21.82
C ASN A 100 -4.75 15.62 -22.85
N GLY A 101 -4.33 14.46 -22.34
CA GLY A 101 -3.74 13.38 -23.13
C GLY A 101 -4.73 12.66 -24.05
N SER A 102 -6.04 12.76 -23.80
CA SER A 102 -7.07 12.13 -24.62
C SER A 102 -8.05 13.14 -25.21
N GLY A 103 -8.67 12.78 -26.32
CA GLY A 103 -9.68 13.59 -27.00
C GLY A 103 -9.94 13.12 -28.43
N THR A 104 -10.59 13.96 -29.23
CA THR A 104 -10.83 13.70 -30.65
C THR A 104 -10.10 14.73 -31.50
N ALA A 105 -9.46 14.30 -32.59
CA ALA A 105 -8.85 15.21 -33.55
C ALA A 105 -9.95 15.99 -34.28
N GLY A 106 -10.02 17.31 -34.06
CA GLY A 106 -11.08 18.17 -34.60
C GLY A 106 -10.83 18.59 -36.06
N MET A 107 -10.97 19.88 -36.34
CA MET A 107 -10.67 20.49 -37.64
C MET A 107 -9.32 21.22 -37.68
N THR A 108 -8.51 21.08 -36.62
CA THR A 108 -7.17 21.68 -36.47
C THR A 108 -6.24 20.70 -35.76
N ASN A 109 -4.92 20.94 -35.85
CA ASN A 109 -3.93 20.19 -35.07
C ASN A 109 -4.20 20.34 -33.58
N VAL A 110 -4.05 19.25 -32.83
CA VAL A 110 -4.10 19.26 -31.36
C VAL A 110 -2.72 19.68 -30.86
N THR A 111 -2.64 20.77 -30.11
CA THR A 111 -1.39 21.29 -29.52
C THR A 111 -1.49 21.49 -28.01
N SER A 112 -2.57 21.02 -27.40
CA SER A 112 -2.95 21.27 -26.01
C SER A 112 -2.50 20.19 -25.03
N VAL A 113 -1.86 19.12 -25.51
CA VAL A 113 -1.30 18.08 -24.64
C VAL A 113 -0.15 18.70 -23.84
N ALA A 114 -0.15 18.51 -22.53
CA ALA A 114 0.94 18.96 -21.67
C ALA A 114 1.55 17.77 -20.96
N ILE A 115 2.89 17.72 -20.90
CA ILE A 115 3.65 16.72 -20.17
C ILE A 115 4.44 17.45 -19.09
N ASP A 116 4.11 17.20 -17.83
CA ASP A 116 4.78 17.83 -16.69
C ASP A 116 5.69 16.80 -16.02
N CYS A 117 7.01 17.01 -16.08
CA CYS A 117 8.01 16.14 -15.49
C CYS A 117 8.56 16.73 -14.19
N THR A 118 8.54 15.93 -13.11
CA THR A 118 9.01 16.33 -11.79
C THR A 118 10.06 15.32 -11.28
N PRO A 119 11.21 15.78 -10.77
CA PRO A 119 12.17 14.88 -10.13
C PRO A 119 11.64 14.25 -8.85
N ALA A 120 12.09 13.03 -8.56
CA ALA A 120 12.02 12.47 -7.22
C ALA A 120 12.85 13.30 -6.23
N THR A 121 12.27 13.62 -5.08
CA THR A 121 12.91 14.46 -4.06
C THR A 121 12.67 13.92 -2.65
N PHE A 122 13.71 13.97 -1.84
CA PHE A 122 13.64 13.79 -0.39
C PHE A 122 13.85 15.15 0.26
N THR A 123 12.89 15.58 1.06
CA THR A 123 12.93 16.86 1.76
C THR A 123 12.91 16.62 3.26
N PRO A 124 14.01 16.89 3.99
CA PRO A 124 14.02 16.79 5.45
C PRO A 124 12.90 17.63 6.07
N LEU A 125 12.26 17.09 7.12
CA LEU A 125 11.32 17.87 7.90
C LEU A 125 12.05 19.08 8.52
N THR A 126 11.40 20.24 8.50
CA THR A 126 11.86 21.47 9.17
C THR A 126 12.03 21.24 10.67
N HIS A 127 11.12 20.47 11.27
CA HIS A 127 11.19 20.04 12.66
C HIS A 127 11.36 18.51 12.69
N GLN A 128 12.55 18.07 13.07
CA GLN A 128 12.83 16.64 13.29
C GLN A 128 12.14 16.15 14.58
N PRO A 129 11.80 14.86 14.66
CA PRO A 129 11.31 14.29 15.92
C PRO A 129 12.36 14.42 17.02
N PRO A 130 11.95 14.44 18.30
CA PRO A 130 12.90 14.51 19.42
C PRO A 130 13.92 13.37 19.43
N ASP A 131 13.51 12.18 18.98
CA ASP A 131 14.37 11.02 18.72
C ASP A 131 14.14 10.46 17.32
N ALA A 132 15.12 9.72 16.78
CA ALA A 132 14.93 8.98 15.54
C ALA A 132 13.79 7.96 15.66
N GLY A 133 13.00 7.83 14.60
CA GLY A 133 11.83 6.96 14.58
C GLY A 133 12.08 5.60 13.93
N ALA A 134 11.13 4.69 14.16
CA ALA A 134 11.00 3.40 13.48
C ALA A 134 9.57 3.25 12.91
N LEU A 135 8.84 2.23 13.36
CA LEU A 135 7.47 1.91 12.95
C LEU A 135 6.52 3.10 13.15
N ALA A 136 5.61 3.30 12.19
CA ALA A 136 4.65 4.39 12.25
C ALA A 136 3.30 4.06 11.60
N LEU A 137 2.27 4.72 12.11
CA LEU A 137 0.89 4.61 11.67
C LEU A 137 0.32 5.99 11.38
N LEU A 138 -0.58 6.07 10.41
CA LEU A 138 -1.40 7.26 10.19
C LEU A 138 -2.67 7.14 11.04
N LEU A 139 -2.98 8.17 11.83
CA LEU A 139 -4.19 8.23 12.64
C LEU A 139 -5.33 8.90 11.87
N THR A 140 -6.56 8.64 12.32
CA THR A 140 -7.81 9.16 11.70
C THR A 140 -7.96 10.68 11.67
N ASP A 141 -7.16 11.42 12.43
CA ASP A 141 -7.10 12.88 12.46
C ASP A 141 -5.92 13.44 11.63
N GLY A 142 -5.27 12.59 10.83
CA GLY A 142 -4.08 12.95 10.06
C GLY A 142 -2.79 13.03 10.88
N THR A 143 -2.80 12.80 12.19
CA THR A 143 -1.55 12.70 12.96
C THR A 143 -0.80 11.43 12.55
N VAL A 144 0.52 11.50 12.39
CA VAL A 144 1.36 10.29 12.30
C VAL A 144 1.81 9.91 13.71
N MET A 145 1.48 8.70 14.16
CA MET A 145 2.02 8.10 15.38
C MET A 145 3.30 7.35 15.03
N MET A 146 4.42 7.73 15.63
CA MET A 146 5.74 7.17 15.35
C MET A 146 6.37 6.64 16.63
N GLN A 147 6.86 5.41 16.58
CA GLN A 147 7.61 4.79 17.67
C GLN A 147 9.08 5.25 17.63
N SER A 148 9.67 5.51 18.80
CA SER A 148 11.10 5.84 18.93
C SER A 148 11.95 4.59 18.71
N ILE A 149 13.05 4.73 17.95
CA ILE A 149 14.02 3.64 17.79
C ILE A 149 14.90 3.43 19.04
N SER A 150 14.94 4.43 19.93
CA SER A 150 15.79 4.40 21.13
C SER A 150 15.06 3.82 22.34
N ASP A 151 13.72 3.80 22.31
CA ASP A 151 12.86 3.34 23.39
C ASP A 151 11.49 2.94 22.81
N ALA A 152 11.20 1.63 22.76
CA ALA A 152 9.95 1.12 22.20
C ALA A 152 8.68 1.53 23.01
N GLY A 153 8.83 2.02 24.23
CA GLY A 153 7.74 2.60 25.03
C GLY A 153 7.44 4.07 24.73
N VAL A 154 8.24 4.73 23.88
CA VAL A 154 8.10 6.15 23.57
C VAL A 154 7.52 6.35 22.18
N PHE A 155 6.45 7.14 22.13
CA PHE A 155 5.74 7.48 20.90
C PHE A 155 5.66 9.00 20.71
N TYR A 156 5.80 9.43 19.47
CA TYR A 156 5.68 10.82 19.06
C TYR A 156 4.60 10.97 17.98
N GLY A 157 3.80 12.03 18.10
CA GLY A 157 2.80 12.43 17.12
C GLY A 157 3.31 13.57 16.23
N LEU A 158 3.28 13.40 14.90
CA LEU A 158 3.51 14.47 13.93
C LEU A 158 2.20 14.98 13.37
N ARG A 159 1.91 16.27 13.58
CA ARG A 159 0.76 16.96 12.96
C ARG A 159 1.23 17.85 11.81
N PRO A 160 0.49 17.91 10.69
CA PRO A 160 0.81 18.85 9.62
C PRO A 160 0.63 20.30 10.08
N ASP A 161 1.29 21.23 9.38
CA ASP A 161 1.08 22.68 9.59
C ASP A 161 -0.31 23.14 9.08
N SER A 162 -0.60 24.44 9.22
CA SER A 162 -1.88 25.00 8.77
C SER A 162 -2.07 24.97 7.25
N ALA A 163 -1.04 24.68 6.45
CA ALA A 163 -1.16 24.46 5.01
C ALA A 163 -1.34 22.95 4.67
N GLY A 164 -1.41 22.07 5.67
CA GLY A 164 -1.46 20.62 5.48
C GLY A 164 -0.10 20.00 5.14
N SER A 165 1.00 20.71 5.39
CA SER A 165 2.36 20.23 5.13
C SER A 165 2.92 19.48 6.33
N TYR A 166 3.26 18.21 6.13
CA TYR A 166 4.02 17.44 7.12
C TYR A 166 5.48 17.88 7.18
N ALA A 167 6.05 18.39 6.08
CA ALA A 167 7.43 18.90 6.04
C ALA A 167 7.67 20.03 7.05
N ASN A 168 6.65 20.83 7.33
CA ASN A 168 6.69 21.91 8.33
C ASN A 168 5.92 21.57 9.60
N GLY A 169 5.48 20.31 9.73
CA GLY A 169 4.68 19.84 10.85
C GLY A 169 5.40 19.97 12.19
N SER A 170 4.66 19.70 13.26
CA SER A 170 5.16 19.76 14.62
C SER A 170 5.02 18.42 15.33
N TRP A 171 6.02 18.11 16.14
CA TRP A 171 6.07 16.90 16.96
C TRP A 171 5.57 17.17 18.37
N HIS A 172 4.88 16.21 18.95
CA HIS A 172 4.53 16.16 20.36
C HIS A 172 4.68 14.72 20.86
N GLN A 173 4.95 14.55 22.14
CA GLN A 173 5.01 13.22 22.75
C GLN A 173 3.59 12.73 23.04
N LEU A 174 3.32 11.46 22.73
CA LEU A 174 2.08 10.75 23.09
C LEU A 174 2.28 10.00 24.41
N ALA A 175 1.19 9.58 25.05
CA ALA A 175 1.28 8.75 26.24
C ALA A 175 2.05 7.45 25.94
N SER A 176 2.91 7.06 26.87
CA SER A 176 3.58 5.77 26.83
C SER A 176 2.63 4.65 27.27
N PRO A 177 2.82 3.40 26.77
CA PRO A 177 2.07 2.27 27.28
C PRO A 177 2.38 2.01 28.76
N PRO A 178 1.57 1.19 29.45
CA PRO A 178 1.79 0.86 30.85
C PRO A 178 3.14 0.20 31.08
N ALA A 179 3.78 0.52 32.22
CA ALA A 179 5.09 -0.03 32.57
C ALA A 179 5.14 -1.56 32.44
N GLY A 180 6.14 -2.07 31.70
CA GLY A 180 6.30 -3.48 31.38
C GLY A 180 5.74 -3.91 30.02
N TYR A 181 5.13 -2.99 29.26
CA TYR A 181 4.73 -3.20 27.87
C TYR A 181 5.35 -2.12 26.95
N GLU A 182 6.42 -2.47 26.27
CA GLU A 182 7.20 -1.64 25.32
C GLU A 182 7.42 -2.47 24.03
N PRO A 183 6.34 -2.77 23.27
CA PRO A 183 6.38 -3.73 22.17
C PRO A 183 7.11 -3.17 20.96
N TYR A 184 8.01 -3.95 20.36
CA TYR A 184 8.60 -3.69 19.04
C TYR A 184 8.43 -4.94 18.17
N ALA A 185 8.29 -4.74 16.85
CA ALA A 185 8.11 -5.84 15.89
C ALA A 185 6.92 -6.75 16.27
N GLY A 186 5.76 -6.12 16.50
CA GLY A 186 4.50 -6.79 16.79
C GLY A 186 3.38 -6.08 16.05
N SER A 187 2.21 -6.73 15.93
CA SER A 187 1.12 -6.21 15.12
C SER A 187 0.59 -4.89 15.69
N GLN A 188 0.67 -3.83 14.88
CA GLN A 188 0.10 -2.51 15.19
C GLN A 188 -0.89 -2.12 14.09
N VAL A 189 -2.14 -1.84 14.45
CA VAL A 189 -3.20 -1.53 13.48
C VAL A 189 -4.13 -0.42 13.95
N LEU A 190 -4.67 0.34 13.00
CA LEU A 190 -5.78 1.25 13.24
C LEU A 190 -7.12 0.48 13.13
N LEU A 191 -7.94 0.56 14.17
CA LEU A 191 -9.29 -0.03 14.20
C LEU A 191 -10.33 0.90 13.54
N ALA A 192 -11.48 0.33 13.17
CA ALA A 192 -12.56 1.08 12.52
C ALA A 192 -13.15 2.24 13.34
N ASP A 193 -12.97 2.23 14.67
CA ASP A 193 -13.37 3.33 15.57
C ASP A 193 -12.25 4.37 15.78
N GLY A 194 -11.10 4.19 15.13
CA GLY A 194 -9.93 5.05 15.18
C GLY A 194 -9.05 4.90 16.42
N ARG A 195 -9.30 3.88 17.27
CA ARG A 195 -8.29 3.45 18.27
C ARG A 195 -7.17 2.68 17.57
N VAL A 196 -6.02 2.59 18.22
CA VAL A 196 -4.88 1.81 17.74
C VAL A 196 -4.73 0.56 18.60
N LEU A 197 -4.67 -0.61 17.97
CA LEU A 197 -4.43 -1.88 18.65
C LEU A 197 -2.97 -2.27 18.48
N PHE A 198 -2.33 -2.61 19.60
CA PHE A 198 -1.00 -3.20 19.66
C PHE A 198 -1.14 -4.62 20.21
N VAL A 199 -0.62 -5.60 19.47
CA VAL A 199 -0.71 -7.02 19.82
C VAL A 199 0.68 -7.64 19.75
N GLY A 200 1.15 -8.15 20.89
CA GLY A 200 2.44 -8.80 20.97
C GLY A 200 3.61 -7.84 20.83
N GLY A 201 4.70 -8.39 20.32
CA GLY A 201 6.01 -7.81 20.06
C GLY A 201 7.05 -8.93 20.07
N GLU A 202 7.83 -9.08 19.00
CA GLU A 202 9.04 -9.93 19.02
C GLU A 202 9.93 -9.52 20.19
N TYR A 203 9.97 -8.20 20.43
CA TYR A 203 10.62 -7.61 21.58
C TYR A 203 9.63 -6.87 22.46
N ASN A 204 9.85 -6.99 23.78
CA ASN A 204 9.19 -6.18 24.79
C ASN A 204 10.26 -5.50 25.64
N GLN A 205 10.70 -4.32 25.19
CA GLN A 205 11.90 -3.70 25.74
C GLN A 205 11.71 -3.35 27.22
N ASN A 206 12.82 -3.37 27.97
CA ASN A 206 12.85 -2.94 29.35
C ASN A 206 14.15 -2.15 29.50
N GLN A 207 14.11 -0.87 29.14
CA GLN A 207 15.14 0.14 29.44
C GLN A 207 16.63 -0.21 29.19
N TYR A 208 17.09 -0.76 28.05
CA TYR A 208 18.54 -0.67 27.74
C TYR A 208 18.85 -0.66 26.24
N VAL A 209 19.68 0.32 25.87
CA VAL A 209 20.42 0.52 24.61
C VAL A 209 20.69 -0.80 23.86
N LEU A 210 20.15 -0.93 22.64
CA LEU A 210 20.45 -2.02 21.70
C LEU A 210 21.96 -2.05 21.35
N PRO A 211 22.56 -3.25 21.22
CA PRO A 211 22.26 -4.10 20.07
C PRO A 211 22.01 -5.56 20.51
N PHE A 212 20.79 -6.07 20.30
CA PHE A 212 20.42 -7.49 20.48
C PHE A 212 20.52 -8.05 21.93
N ALA A 213 19.85 -7.43 22.91
CA ALA A 213 19.68 -7.98 24.26
C ALA A 213 18.30 -8.65 24.44
N PRO A 214 18.18 -9.77 25.20
CA PRO A 214 17.03 -10.66 25.13
C PRO A 214 15.85 -10.12 25.95
N SER A 215 14.88 -9.52 25.28
CA SER A 215 13.54 -9.35 25.81
C SER A 215 12.59 -10.02 24.83
N GLY A 216 12.28 -11.29 25.10
CA GLY A 216 11.63 -12.17 24.14
C GLY A 216 10.17 -11.87 23.88
N LEU A 217 9.67 -12.56 22.84
CA LEU A 217 8.28 -12.63 22.38
C LEU A 217 7.28 -12.42 23.51
N THR A 218 6.41 -11.42 23.36
CA THR A 218 5.30 -11.15 24.30
C THR A 218 3.96 -11.48 23.68
N ASN A 219 3.00 -11.91 24.48
CA ASN A 219 1.58 -12.00 24.08
C ASN A 219 0.75 -10.84 24.65
N MET A 220 1.38 -9.91 25.36
CA MET A 220 0.70 -8.74 25.91
C MET A 220 0.11 -7.92 24.77
N SER A 221 -1.02 -7.28 25.04
CA SER A 221 -1.72 -6.46 24.04
C SER A 221 -2.37 -5.27 24.72
N ALA A 222 -2.45 -4.16 24.00
CA ALA A 222 -3.08 -2.96 24.51
C ALA A 222 -3.80 -2.22 23.39
N VAL A 223 -4.77 -1.41 23.79
CA VAL A 223 -5.46 -0.47 22.91
C VAL A 223 -5.08 0.95 23.35
N TYR A 224 -4.62 1.75 22.41
CA TYR A 224 -4.37 3.17 22.56
C TYR A 224 -5.58 3.96 22.04
N ASP A 225 -6.10 4.85 22.87
CA ASP A 225 -7.15 5.80 22.49
C ASP A 225 -6.55 7.17 22.19
N PRO A 226 -6.51 7.61 20.91
CA PRO A 226 -5.94 8.91 20.54
C PRO A 226 -6.80 10.10 20.97
N VAL A 227 -8.06 9.90 21.38
CA VAL A 227 -8.93 10.99 21.86
C VAL A 227 -8.53 11.40 23.26
N THR A 228 -8.30 10.42 24.14
CA THR A 228 -7.94 10.65 25.53
C THR A 228 -6.44 10.60 25.79
N ASP A 229 -5.64 10.17 24.80
CA ASP A 229 -4.20 9.93 24.91
C ASP A 229 -3.89 8.94 26.06
N THR A 230 -4.55 7.78 26.01
CA THR A 230 -4.45 6.76 27.08
C THR A 230 -4.38 5.34 26.53
N TRP A 231 -3.72 4.47 27.28
CA TRP A 231 -3.60 3.05 26.97
C TRP A 231 -4.45 2.18 27.90
N GLN A 232 -5.01 1.11 27.34
CA GLN A 232 -5.73 0.06 28.06
C GLN A 232 -5.13 -1.30 27.72
N MET A 233 -4.59 -2.01 28.71
CA MET A 233 -4.22 -3.43 28.52
C MET A 233 -5.46 -4.28 28.27
N ILE A 234 -5.35 -5.23 27.35
CA ILE A 234 -6.38 -6.25 27.08
C ILE A 234 -5.84 -7.65 27.38
N ALA A 235 -6.74 -8.61 27.59
CA ALA A 235 -6.33 -9.99 27.82
C ALA A 235 -5.71 -10.58 26.54
N PRO A 236 -4.65 -11.40 26.65
CA PRO A 236 -4.10 -12.13 25.50
C PRO A 236 -5.09 -13.17 24.98
N PRO A 237 -4.96 -13.61 23.72
CA PRO A 237 -5.76 -14.72 23.19
C PRO A 237 -5.50 -16.00 24.01
N PRO A 238 -6.55 -16.76 24.39
CA PRO A 238 -6.41 -17.94 25.24
C PRO A 238 -5.44 -18.99 24.66
N GLY A 239 -4.41 -19.33 25.42
CA GLY A 239 -3.46 -20.39 25.04
C GLY A 239 -2.35 -19.95 24.07
N VAL A 240 -2.34 -18.68 23.64
CA VAL A 240 -1.27 -18.11 22.84
C VAL A 240 -0.18 -17.60 23.75
N ALA A 241 1.02 -18.17 23.64
CA ALA A 241 2.16 -17.78 24.46
C ALA A 241 2.94 -16.59 23.89
N TYR A 242 2.90 -16.37 22.57
CA TYR A 242 3.80 -15.48 21.84
C TYR A 242 3.11 -14.86 20.62
N ILE A 243 3.36 -13.58 20.38
CA ILE A 243 2.90 -12.83 19.21
C ILE A 243 4.01 -11.83 18.85
N GLY A 244 4.49 -11.83 17.62
CA GLY A 244 5.64 -11.03 17.16
C GLY A 244 6.12 -11.62 15.85
N ASP A 245 6.45 -10.78 14.88
CA ASP A 245 6.71 -11.14 13.47
C ASP A 245 5.70 -12.16 12.93
N VAL A 246 4.46 -11.66 12.90
CA VAL A 246 3.30 -12.41 12.44
C VAL A 246 2.43 -11.53 11.56
N PRO A 247 1.87 -12.09 10.48
CA PRO A 247 0.93 -11.38 9.66
C PRO A 247 -0.29 -10.99 10.48
N SER A 248 -0.80 -9.80 10.19
CA SER A 248 -2.04 -9.32 10.77
C SER A 248 -2.80 -8.44 9.79
N VAL A 249 -4.11 -8.30 9.99
CA VAL A 249 -4.98 -7.48 9.14
C VAL A 249 -6.23 -7.04 9.90
N VAL A 250 -6.77 -5.89 9.54
CA VAL A 250 -8.14 -5.50 9.89
C VAL A 250 -9.05 -5.87 8.71
N LEU A 251 -10.00 -6.77 8.96
CA LEU A 251 -10.93 -7.28 7.96
C LEU A 251 -11.97 -6.22 7.57
N PRO A 252 -12.69 -6.38 6.44
CA PRO A 252 -13.70 -5.43 6.00
C PRO A 252 -14.78 -5.11 7.05
N ASP A 253 -15.10 -6.04 7.95
CA ASP A 253 -16.06 -5.81 9.03
C ASP A 253 -15.48 -5.09 10.27
N GLY A 254 -14.22 -4.66 10.20
CA GLY A 254 -13.52 -3.92 11.25
C GLY A 254 -12.87 -4.79 12.33
N SER A 255 -13.04 -6.12 12.28
CA SER A 255 -12.37 -7.02 13.21
C SER A 255 -10.90 -7.22 12.86
N PHE A 256 -10.06 -7.40 13.88
CA PHE A 256 -8.64 -7.68 13.71
C PHE A 256 -8.39 -9.18 13.65
N LEU A 257 -7.47 -9.61 12.79
CA LEU A 257 -7.06 -11.00 12.60
C LEU A 257 -5.53 -11.09 12.57
N PHE A 258 -4.96 -12.12 13.20
CA PHE A 258 -3.53 -12.43 13.08
C PHE A 258 -3.28 -13.95 13.10
N GLY A 259 -2.10 -14.36 12.62
CA GLY A 259 -1.62 -15.75 12.64
C GLY A 259 -0.60 -16.03 13.75
N GLU A 260 -0.50 -17.28 14.23
CA GLU A 260 0.48 -17.63 15.26
C GLU A 260 1.89 -17.93 14.70
N LYS A 261 2.94 -17.27 15.19
CA LYS A 261 4.35 -17.49 14.78
C LYS A 261 4.81 -18.95 14.93
N LEU A 262 4.51 -19.55 16.10
CA LEU A 262 4.98 -20.90 16.45
C LEU A 262 3.90 -21.97 16.24
N GLY A 263 2.84 -21.65 15.49
CA GLY A 263 1.72 -22.53 15.26
C GLY A 263 1.01 -22.23 13.94
N ARG A 264 -0.13 -22.89 13.77
CA ARG A 264 -1.05 -22.62 12.65
C ARG A 264 -2.41 -22.15 13.16
N GLY A 265 -2.46 -21.62 14.39
CA GLY A 265 -3.65 -20.96 14.89
C GLY A 265 -3.84 -19.60 14.24
N MET A 266 -5.11 -19.20 14.09
CA MET A 266 -5.49 -17.84 13.74
C MET A 266 -6.47 -17.32 14.79
N TRP A 267 -6.37 -16.02 15.09
CA TRP A 267 -7.16 -15.41 16.15
C TRP A 267 -7.76 -14.09 15.69
N ARG A 268 -9.02 -13.91 16.06
CA ARG A 268 -9.81 -12.75 15.72
C ARG A 268 -10.22 -11.98 16.97
N LEU A 269 -10.00 -10.67 16.97
CA LEU A 269 -10.46 -9.75 18.00
C LEU A 269 -11.70 -9.01 17.51
N ASP A 270 -12.76 -9.03 18.32
CA ASP A 270 -13.88 -8.10 18.18
C ASP A 270 -13.49 -6.76 18.84
N PRO A 271 -13.38 -5.66 18.07
CA PRO A 271 -12.95 -4.37 18.61
C PRO A 271 -13.96 -3.78 19.61
N ALA A 272 -15.25 -4.11 19.51
CA ALA A 272 -16.28 -3.54 20.39
C ALA A 272 -16.21 -4.14 21.80
N SER A 273 -15.97 -5.45 21.90
CA SER A 273 -15.88 -6.17 23.18
C SER A 273 -14.44 -6.36 23.69
N LEU A 274 -13.45 -6.21 22.81
CA LEU A 274 -12.04 -6.53 23.06
C LEU A 274 -11.84 -8.00 23.45
N THR A 275 -12.59 -8.92 22.83
CA THR A 275 -12.51 -10.36 23.10
C THR A 275 -12.02 -11.15 21.90
N TRP A 276 -11.21 -12.17 22.18
CA TRP A 276 -10.63 -13.07 21.18
C TRP A 276 -11.51 -14.28 20.86
N THR A 277 -11.50 -14.69 19.60
CA THR A 277 -12.09 -15.95 19.10
C THR A 277 -11.12 -16.65 18.17
N SER A 278 -11.05 -17.98 18.24
CA SER A 278 -10.23 -18.78 17.33
C SER A 278 -10.86 -18.83 15.94
N VAL A 279 -10.04 -18.71 14.90
CA VAL A 279 -10.45 -18.80 13.49
C VAL A 279 -9.86 -20.07 12.87
N PRO A 280 -10.63 -20.82 12.05
CA PRO A 280 -10.08 -21.96 11.34
C PRO A 280 -8.97 -21.56 10.37
N ALA A 281 -7.83 -22.22 10.46
CA ALA A 281 -6.71 -22.12 9.53
C ALA A 281 -6.57 -23.41 8.69
N THR A 282 -7.71 -24.02 8.34
CA THR A 282 -7.74 -25.27 7.57
C THR A 282 -7.00 -25.07 6.25
N GLY A 283 -6.02 -25.92 5.94
CA GLY A 283 -5.29 -25.86 4.67
C GLY A 283 -3.96 -25.12 4.72
N LYS A 284 -3.66 -24.33 5.76
CA LYS A 284 -2.40 -23.56 5.88
C LYS A 284 -1.17 -24.48 5.88
N ALA A 285 -0.23 -24.23 4.97
CA ALA A 285 0.90 -25.12 4.70
C ALA A 285 1.99 -25.10 5.79
N ASP A 286 2.34 -23.91 6.29
CA ASP A 286 3.37 -23.64 7.30
C ASP A 286 2.89 -22.70 8.41
N ASN A 287 3.77 -22.32 9.33
CA ASN A 287 3.41 -21.38 10.39
C ASN A 287 3.42 -19.94 9.86
N PHE A 288 2.73 -19.04 10.55
CA PHE A 288 2.63 -17.63 10.19
C PHE A 288 3.86 -16.81 10.62
N ALA A 289 5.07 -17.36 10.45
CA ALA A 289 6.30 -16.70 10.88
C ALA A 289 6.96 -15.97 9.71
N GLU A 290 7.30 -14.69 9.91
CA GLU A 290 8.03 -13.84 8.94
C GLU A 290 7.26 -13.56 7.64
N GLU A 291 5.95 -13.88 7.56
CA GLU A 291 5.12 -13.69 6.36
C GLU A 291 4.10 -12.55 6.51
N GLY A 292 3.84 -11.79 5.44
CA GLY A 292 2.83 -10.72 5.43
C GLY A 292 1.48 -11.17 4.87
N TRP A 293 0.39 -10.49 5.26
CA TRP A 293 -0.93 -10.64 4.63
C TRP A 293 -1.32 -9.41 3.82
N THR A 294 -1.71 -9.64 2.56
CA THR A 294 -2.33 -8.61 1.70
C THR A 294 -3.83 -8.85 1.62
N LEU A 295 -4.63 -7.86 2.03
CA LEU A 295 -6.09 -7.87 1.87
C LEU A 295 -6.45 -7.66 0.40
N LEU A 296 -7.30 -8.54 -0.14
CA LEU A 296 -7.79 -8.48 -1.52
C LEU A 296 -9.19 -7.82 -1.59
N PRO A 297 -9.62 -7.34 -2.78
CA PRO A 297 -10.90 -6.64 -2.95
C PRO A 297 -12.15 -7.45 -2.56
N ASP A 298 -12.08 -8.78 -2.63
CA ASP A 298 -13.14 -9.70 -2.24
C ASP A 298 -13.12 -10.08 -0.75
N GLY A 299 -12.14 -9.58 0.01
CA GLY A 299 -11.94 -9.86 1.42
C GLY A 299 -11.02 -11.05 1.71
N ALA A 300 -10.53 -11.76 0.68
CA ALA A 300 -9.52 -12.79 0.86
C ALA A 300 -8.18 -12.20 1.30
N LEU A 301 -7.32 -13.04 1.90
CA LEU A 301 -6.00 -12.65 2.38
C LEU A 301 -4.94 -13.43 1.61
N PHE A 302 -4.06 -12.75 0.88
CA PHE A 302 -2.96 -13.39 0.15
C PHE A 302 -1.67 -13.36 0.96
N THR A 303 -0.88 -14.45 0.89
CA THR A 303 0.45 -14.55 1.48
C THR A 303 1.40 -15.39 0.62
N VAL A 304 2.70 -15.16 0.81
CA VAL A 304 3.78 -16.02 0.29
C VAL A 304 4.39 -16.73 1.47
N ASP A 305 4.45 -18.06 1.41
CA ASP A 305 4.97 -18.90 2.49
C ASP A 305 6.46 -18.65 2.66
N VAL A 306 6.86 -18.38 3.91
CA VAL A 306 8.28 -18.27 4.26
C VAL A 306 8.82 -19.61 4.77
N GLY A 307 8.09 -20.27 5.66
CA GLY A 307 8.44 -21.60 6.18
C GLY A 307 8.31 -22.73 5.16
N ASN A 308 7.45 -22.55 4.16
CA ASN A 308 7.23 -23.47 3.04
C ASN A 308 7.56 -22.83 1.67
N SER A 309 8.56 -21.94 1.62
CA SER A 309 9.06 -21.36 0.37
C SER A 309 9.44 -22.45 -0.67
N PRO A 310 9.15 -22.27 -1.97
CA PRO A 310 8.63 -21.07 -2.62
C PRO A 310 7.12 -21.16 -2.90
N HIS A 311 6.28 -21.45 -1.90
CA HIS A 311 4.83 -21.57 -2.10
C HIS A 311 4.09 -20.28 -1.72
N ALA A 312 2.84 -20.18 -2.16
CA ALA A 312 1.93 -19.12 -1.79
C ALA A 312 0.52 -19.67 -1.63
N GLU A 313 -0.29 -18.95 -0.86
CA GLU A 313 -1.66 -19.34 -0.55
C GLU A 313 -2.52 -18.10 -0.24
N HIS A 314 -3.83 -18.29 -0.32
CA HIS A 314 -4.78 -17.28 0.12
C HIS A 314 -5.87 -17.87 1.02
N TYR A 315 -6.32 -17.07 1.97
CA TYR A 315 -7.40 -17.40 2.88
C TYR A 315 -8.74 -16.94 2.31
N ASP A 316 -9.68 -17.88 2.18
CA ASP A 316 -11.09 -17.59 1.95
C ASP A 316 -11.82 -17.46 3.30
N PRO A 317 -12.16 -16.23 3.74
CA PRO A 317 -12.84 -16.03 5.03
C PRO A 317 -14.28 -16.57 5.06
N ALA A 318 -14.93 -16.73 3.90
CA ALA A 318 -16.29 -17.27 3.84
C ALA A 318 -16.29 -18.80 4.01
N ALA A 319 -15.30 -19.48 3.44
CA ALA A 319 -15.11 -20.93 3.60
C ALA A 319 -14.33 -21.30 4.87
N GLY A 320 -13.55 -20.37 5.44
CA GLY A 320 -12.71 -20.61 6.61
C GLY A 320 -11.53 -21.54 6.29
N GLN A 321 -10.93 -21.39 5.11
CA GLN A 321 -9.85 -22.25 4.64
C GLN A 321 -8.83 -21.50 3.78
N TRP A 322 -7.61 -22.01 3.79
CA TRP A 322 -6.52 -21.62 2.92
C TRP A 322 -6.50 -22.48 1.66
N ASN A 323 -6.35 -21.83 0.51
CA ASN A 323 -6.21 -22.46 -0.79
C ASN A 323 -4.80 -22.19 -1.32
N SER A 324 -4.16 -23.21 -1.91
CA SER A 324 -2.84 -23.04 -2.51
C SER A 324 -2.92 -22.27 -3.83
N ASP A 325 -2.02 -21.31 -4.00
CA ASP A 325 -1.78 -20.58 -5.25
C ASP A 325 -0.60 -21.15 -6.06
N GLY A 326 -0.05 -22.29 -5.63
CA GLY A 326 1.09 -22.93 -6.25
C GLY A 326 2.42 -22.34 -5.79
N SER A 327 3.44 -22.45 -6.62
CA SER A 327 4.78 -21.95 -6.33
C SER A 327 5.05 -20.61 -7.00
N THR A 328 5.77 -19.73 -6.31
CA THR A 328 6.32 -18.51 -6.92
C THR A 328 7.36 -18.90 -7.98
N PRO A 329 7.45 -18.16 -9.10
CA PRO A 329 8.37 -18.49 -10.20
C PRO A 329 9.86 -18.22 -9.88
N VAL A 330 10.13 -17.50 -8.79
CA VAL A 330 11.45 -17.15 -8.26
C VAL A 330 11.40 -17.21 -6.74
N GLY A 331 12.54 -17.45 -6.08
CA GLY A 331 12.63 -17.42 -4.63
C GLY A 331 12.51 -15.98 -4.12
N LEU A 332 11.65 -15.76 -3.13
CA LEU A 332 11.39 -14.43 -2.54
C LEU A 332 11.89 -14.31 -1.11
N THR A 333 12.54 -15.33 -0.57
CA THR A 333 12.95 -15.38 0.82
C THR A 333 14.48 -15.47 0.93
N SER A 334 15.09 -14.77 1.90
CA SER A 334 16.53 -14.83 2.18
C SER A 334 16.90 -16.18 2.82
N PRO A 335 18.19 -16.61 2.78
CA PRO A 335 18.52 -18.00 2.51
C PRO A 335 18.13 -19.03 3.58
N THR A 336 17.78 -20.18 3.01
CA THR A 336 17.40 -21.47 3.59
C THR A 336 18.61 -22.38 3.85
N ASP A 337 19.76 -21.89 4.33
CA ASP A 337 20.90 -22.78 4.68
C ASP A 337 20.63 -23.68 5.90
N ASN A 338 19.52 -23.43 6.59
CA ASN A 338 18.67 -24.50 7.08
C ASN A 338 17.34 -24.42 6.32
N PRO A 339 17.00 -25.35 5.39
CA PRO A 339 15.60 -25.49 5.01
C PRO A 339 14.85 -25.67 6.32
N GLY A 340 13.71 -25.01 6.51
CA GLY A 340 12.83 -25.11 7.67
C GLY A 340 12.43 -26.56 7.96
N GLY A 341 13.40 -27.35 8.39
CA GLY A 341 13.32 -28.75 8.74
C GLY A 341 12.74 -28.79 10.13
N LEU A 342 11.44 -28.49 10.18
CA LEU A 342 10.44 -28.95 11.14
C LEU A 342 11.04 -29.76 12.29
N THR A 343 11.73 -29.08 13.20
CA THR A 343 11.99 -29.62 14.54
C THR A 343 11.49 -28.57 15.52
N TYR A 344 10.17 -28.41 15.53
CA TYR A 344 9.49 -27.64 16.56
C TYR A 344 9.66 -28.36 17.90
N GLY A 345 10.65 -27.92 18.66
CA GLY A 345 10.69 -28.11 20.11
C GLY A 345 10.22 -26.83 20.79
N PRO A 346 9.64 -26.91 22.00
CA PRO A 346 9.25 -25.70 22.73
C PRO A 346 10.47 -24.80 22.97
N ALA A 347 10.29 -23.50 22.70
CA ALA A 347 11.31 -22.46 22.82
C ALA A 347 11.90 -22.35 24.25
N PRO A 348 13.13 -21.83 24.43
CA PRO A 348 13.73 -21.67 25.76
C PRO A 348 12.88 -20.78 26.68
N VAL A 349 12.67 -21.25 27.91
CA VAL A 349 12.01 -20.50 28.99
C VAL A 349 12.88 -19.32 29.37
N GLN A 350 12.31 -18.11 29.31
CA GLN A 350 12.89 -16.95 29.96
C GLN A 350 12.03 -16.53 31.15
N VAL A 351 12.69 -16.12 32.23
CA VAL A 351 12.03 -15.55 33.42
C VAL A 351 12.42 -14.08 33.48
N VAL A 352 11.46 -13.20 33.19
CA VAL A 352 11.61 -11.74 33.30
C VAL A 352 10.58 -11.26 34.32
N GLY A 353 11.04 -10.53 35.35
CA GLY A 353 10.15 -9.96 36.38
C GLY A 353 9.37 -10.96 37.24
N GLY A 354 9.79 -12.23 37.29
CA GLY A 354 9.11 -13.29 38.07
C GLY A 354 7.96 -13.99 37.36
N ILE A 355 7.73 -13.69 36.07
CA ILE A 355 6.77 -14.39 35.21
C ILE A 355 7.54 -15.37 34.30
N THR A 356 7.06 -16.61 34.22
CA THR A 356 7.62 -17.67 33.37
C THR A 356 7.04 -17.57 31.96
N TYR A 357 7.88 -17.30 30.96
CA TYR A 357 7.48 -17.20 29.57
C TYR A 357 7.79 -18.53 28.83
N GLY A 358 6.73 -19.24 28.42
CA GLY A 358 6.72 -20.47 27.62
C GLY A 358 7.45 -21.71 28.14
N PRO A 359 7.48 -22.83 27.37
CA PRO A 359 7.68 -24.17 27.92
C PRO A 359 9.15 -24.62 27.82
N GLY A 360 9.75 -25.10 28.91
CA GLY A 360 11.11 -25.67 28.85
C GLY A 360 11.13 -27.08 28.24
N PRO A 361 12.28 -27.79 28.20
CA PRO A 361 13.67 -27.35 28.29
C PRO A 361 14.59 -27.90 27.16
N THR A 362 14.12 -28.22 25.94
CA THR A 362 15.02 -28.73 24.85
C THR A 362 14.51 -28.45 23.41
N GLY A 363 14.40 -27.19 22.96
CA GLY A 363 14.10 -26.84 21.57
C GLY A 363 14.81 -25.56 21.10
N THR A 364 15.28 -25.55 19.85
CA THR A 364 15.92 -24.38 19.19
C THR A 364 14.97 -23.89 18.10
N TYR A 365 14.55 -22.61 18.15
CA TYR A 365 13.85 -21.95 17.04
C TYR A 365 14.88 -21.55 15.99
N PHE A 366 14.61 -21.90 14.73
CA PHE A 366 15.34 -21.41 13.57
C PHE A 366 14.34 -20.58 12.75
N PRO A 367 14.54 -19.25 12.62
CA PRO A 367 13.66 -18.44 11.79
C PRO A 367 13.68 -18.95 10.35
N PRO A 368 12.51 -19.01 9.67
CA PRO A 368 12.40 -19.59 8.33
C PRO A 368 13.02 -18.74 7.20
N GLY A 369 13.44 -17.50 7.51
CA GLY A 369 13.98 -16.51 6.57
C GLY A 369 13.12 -15.24 6.58
N GLU A 370 13.51 -14.20 5.85
CA GLU A 370 12.70 -12.98 5.73
C GLU A 370 12.13 -12.83 4.32
N ILE A 371 11.01 -12.11 4.21
CA ILE A 371 10.42 -11.64 2.96
C ILE A 371 10.22 -10.13 2.99
N GLY A 372 10.07 -9.53 1.81
CA GLY A 372 9.71 -8.13 1.70
C GLY A 372 8.21 -7.87 1.65
N PRO A 373 7.82 -6.59 1.58
CA PRO A 373 6.43 -6.18 1.57
C PRO A 373 5.69 -6.65 0.31
N ALA A 374 4.39 -6.84 0.48
CA ALA A 374 3.42 -7.09 -0.59
C ALA A 374 2.35 -5.99 -0.59
N LEU A 375 2.07 -5.40 -1.76
CA LEU A 375 1.07 -4.34 -1.91
C LEU A 375 0.06 -4.65 -3.00
N LEU A 376 -1.22 -4.59 -2.65
CA LEU A 376 -2.31 -4.53 -3.62
C LEU A 376 -2.19 -3.25 -4.45
N LEU A 377 -2.16 -3.38 -5.77
CA LEU A 377 -2.12 -2.29 -6.73
C LEU A 377 -3.53 -1.91 -7.18
N PRO A 378 -3.75 -0.67 -7.67
CA PRO A 378 -5.06 -0.21 -8.15
C PRO A 378 -5.69 -1.05 -9.28
N ASN A 379 -4.89 -1.86 -9.99
CA ASN A 379 -5.36 -2.75 -11.04
C ASN A 379 -5.85 -4.13 -10.52
N GLY A 380 -5.78 -4.38 -9.21
CA GLY A 380 -6.20 -5.63 -8.58
C GLY A 380 -5.11 -6.72 -8.49
N THR A 381 -3.91 -6.46 -8.99
CA THR A 381 -2.74 -7.35 -8.78
C THR A 381 -1.97 -6.98 -7.52
N VAL A 382 -1.17 -7.90 -6.98
CA VAL A 382 -0.29 -7.64 -5.83
C VAL A 382 1.16 -7.63 -6.30
N PHE A 383 1.88 -6.55 -6.02
CA PHE A 383 3.33 -6.48 -6.22
C PHE A 383 4.02 -6.98 -4.95
N VAL A 384 4.81 -8.03 -5.07
CA VAL A 384 5.50 -8.68 -3.95
C VAL A 384 7.00 -8.52 -4.14
N THR A 385 7.66 -8.01 -3.12
CA THR A 385 9.12 -7.94 -3.06
C THR A 385 9.67 -9.04 -2.18
N GLY A 386 10.75 -9.67 -2.61
CA GLY A 386 11.44 -10.68 -1.83
C GLY A 386 12.75 -10.18 -1.24
N ALA A 387 13.33 -10.99 -0.37
CA ALA A 387 14.68 -10.80 0.12
C ALA A 387 15.71 -11.50 -0.79
N ALA A 388 16.97 -11.08 -0.71
CA ALA A 388 18.08 -11.59 -1.51
C ALA A 388 18.50 -12.98 -1.01
N SER A 389 18.67 -13.93 -1.93
CA SER A 389 19.18 -15.26 -1.62
C SER A 389 20.66 -15.38 -2.03
N GLY A 390 21.54 -15.61 -1.05
CA GLY A 390 22.97 -15.76 -1.29
C GLY A 390 23.63 -14.49 -1.85
N ALA A 391 24.33 -14.59 -2.97
CA ALA A 391 25.06 -13.47 -3.60
C ALA A 391 24.30 -12.84 -4.80
N GLY A 392 23.06 -13.28 -5.06
CA GLY A 392 22.21 -12.77 -6.14
C GLY A 392 21.41 -11.54 -5.75
N PRO A 393 20.65 -10.94 -6.69
CA PRO A 393 19.70 -9.89 -6.37
C PRO A 393 18.49 -10.44 -5.60
N ALA A 394 17.83 -9.58 -4.83
CA ALA A 394 16.45 -9.80 -4.41
C ALA A 394 15.51 -9.81 -5.63
N HIS A 395 14.49 -10.66 -5.59
CA HIS A 395 13.55 -10.86 -6.68
C HIS A 395 12.18 -10.25 -6.37
N THR A 396 11.36 -10.05 -7.40
CA THR A 396 9.96 -9.62 -7.24
C THR A 396 9.02 -10.47 -8.09
N VAL A 397 7.74 -10.50 -7.71
CA VAL A 397 6.67 -11.11 -8.51
C VAL A 397 5.44 -10.22 -8.50
N ILE A 398 4.60 -10.41 -9.51
CA ILE A 398 3.25 -9.87 -9.56
C ILE A 398 2.30 -11.05 -9.42
N TYR A 399 1.49 -11.03 -8.36
CA TYR A 399 0.41 -11.98 -8.14
C TYR A 399 -0.89 -11.43 -8.72
N THR A 400 -1.60 -12.26 -9.47
CA THR A 400 -2.95 -11.98 -9.97
C THR A 400 -3.92 -12.91 -9.25
N PRO A 401 -4.84 -12.39 -8.42
CA PRO A 401 -5.85 -13.20 -7.75
C PRO A 401 -6.70 -14.03 -8.71
N GLY A 402 -7.19 -15.16 -8.21
CA GLY A 402 -8.18 -15.97 -8.92
C GLY A 402 -9.49 -15.21 -9.18
N PRO A 403 -10.35 -15.68 -10.11
CA PRO A 403 -11.64 -15.05 -10.36
C PRO A 403 -12.59 -15.05 -9.15
N THR A 404 -12.39 -15.96 -8.21
CA THR A 404 -13.13 -16.07 -6.95
C THR A 404 -12.17 -16.46 -5.81
N PRO A 405 -12.56 -16.24 -4.53
CA PRO A 405 -11.77 -16.69 -3.37
C PRO A 405 -11.49 -18.20 -3.27
N ALA A 406 -12.11 -19.03 -4.11
CA ALA A 406 -11.88 -20.47 -4.14
C ALA A 406 -10.93 -20.90 -5.28
N ASP A 407 -10.67 -20.01 -6.23
CA ASP A 407 -9.82 -20.30 -7.38
C ASP A 407 -8.37 -19.87 -7.08
N PRO A 408 -7.37 -20.67 -7.49
CA PRO A 408 -5.98 -20.25 -7.33
C PRO A 408 -5.68 -19.03 -8.19
N GLY A 409 -4.85 -18.14 -7.67
CA GLY A 409 -4.22 -17.06 -8.40
C GLY A 409 -3.09 -17.53 -9.31
N SER A 410 -2.35 -16.57 -9.86
CA SER A 410 -1.25 -16.82 -10.79
C SER A 410 -0.15 -15.77 -10.66
N PHE A 411 1.04 -16.09 -11.16
CA PHE A 411 2.23 -15.25 -11.00
C PHE A 411 2.86 -14.87 -12.34
N THR A 412 3.41 -13.66 -12.37
CA THR A 412 4.42 -13.26 -13.36
C THR A 412 5.67 -12.77 -12.65
N VAL A 413 6.84 -13.10 -13.21
CA VAL A 413 8.13 -12.59 -12.70
C VAL A 413 8.17 -11.07 -12.85
N GLY A 414 8.53 -10.37 -11.78
CA GLY A 414 8.75 -8.93 -11.78
C GLY A 414 10.21 -8.55 -12.04
N PRO A 415 10.52 -7.25 -12.08
CA PRO A 415 11.89 -6.77 -12.19
C PRO A 415 12.70 -7.05 -10.91
N ASP A 416 13.97 -7.41 -11.08
CA ASP A 416 14.90 -7.65 -9.96
C ASP A 416 15.42 -6.33 -9.37
N PHE A 417 15.76 -6.37 -8.07
CA PHE A 417 16.59 -5.34 -7.46
C PHE A 417 18.01 -5.36 -8.04
N ALA A 418 18.77 -4.28 -7.86
CA ALA A 418 20.19 -4.32 -8.22
C ALA A 418 20.94 -5.34 -7.33
N ASN A 419 21.93 -6.03 -7.90
CA ASN A 419 22.73 -7.00 -7.15
C ASN A 419 23.31 -6.39 -5.86
N GLY A 420 23.13 -7.10 -4.74
CA GLY A 420 23.58 -6.68 -3.41
C GLY A 420 22.58 -5.80 -2.66
N ASP A 421 21.41 -5.50 -3.24
CA ASP A 421 20.28 -4.95 -2.51
C ASP A 421 19.31 -6.06 -2.07
N ASP A 422 18.63 -5.79 -0.96
CA ASP A 422 17.75 -6.70 -0.25
C ASP A 422 16.50 -5.95 0.21
N ALA A 423 15.35 -6.63 0.19
CA ALA A 423 14.08 -6.09 0.64
C ALA A 423 13.42 -6.94 1.76
N GLY A 424 14.15 -7.83 2.44
CA GLY A 424 13.69 -8.44 3.69
C GLY A 424 13.48 -7.36 4.75
N ASP A 425 12.34 -7.41 5.43
CA ASP A 425 11.87 -6.41 6.41
C ASP A 425 11.87 -4.97 5.86
N ALA A 426 11.85 -4.83 4.53
CA ALA A 426 11.74 -3.53 3.90
C ALA A 426 10.33 -2.98 4.11
N SER A 427 10.23 -1.66 4.02
CA SER A 427 8.95 -0.99 3.92
C SER A 427 8.66 -0.56 2.50
N ALA A 428 7.37 -0.57 2.14
CA ALA A 428 6.91 -0.05 0.87
C ALA A 428 5.59 0.70 1.00
N ALA A 429 5.43 1.72 0.16
CA ALA A 429 4.30 2.63 0.13
C ALA A 429 3.77 2.79 -1.30
N LEU A 430 2.46 2.66 -1.49
CA LEU A 430 1.79 2.98 -2.74
C LEU A 430 1.62 4.49 -2.85
N LEU A 431 2.21 5.06 -3.90
CA LEU A 431 2.13 6.49 -4.20
C LEU A 431 0.82 6.82 -4.93
N PRO A 432 0.33 8.07 -4.87
CA PRO A 432 -0.86 8.49 -5.62
C PRO A 432 -0.79 8.23 -7.12
N SER A 433 0.42 8.19 -7.70
CA SER A 433 0.62 7.85 -9.12
C SER A 433 0.33 6.39 -9.47
N GLY A 434 0.25 5.51 -8.47
CA GLY A 434 0.17 4.06 -8.63
C GLY A 434 1.53 3.37 -8.61
N ASN A 435 2.62 4.14 -8.53
CA ASN A 435 3.96 3.58 -8.32
C ASN A 435 4.09 3.08 -6.87
N VAL A 436 4.92 2.07 -6.66
CA VAL A 436 5.28 1.60 -5.31
C VAL A 436 6.68 2.11 -4.99
N LEU A 437 6.82 2.87 -3.91
CA LEU A 437 8.11 3.26 -3.33
C LEU A 437 8.56 2.16 -2.36
N ILE A 438 9.78 1.65 -2.52
CA ILE A 438 10.37 0.62 -1.66
C ILE A 438 11.68 1.13 -1.07
N ALA A 439 11.85 0.97 0.23
CA ALA A 439 13.08 1.29 0.95
C ALA A 439 13.92 0.04 1.18
N ALA A 440 14.94 -0.17 0.35
CA ALA A 440 15.83 -1.34 0.47
C ALA A 440 16.85 -1.15 1.61
N LEU A 441 17.34 -2.25 2.19
CA LEU A 441 18.24 -2.24 3.35
C LEU A 441 19.58 -1.53 3.10
N SER A 442 20.00 -1.41 1.85
CA SER A 442 21.19 -0.65 1.46
C SER A 442 21.05 0.87 1.62
N GLY A 443 19.84 1.37 1.89
CA GLY A 443 19.48 2.79 1.89
C GLY A 443 19.05 3.32 0.53
N ARG A 444 19.03 2.47 -0.51
CA ARG A 444 18.46 2.81 -1.82
C ARG A 444 16.94 2.77 -1.78
N PHE A 445 16.34 3.72 -2.48
CA PHE A 445 14.91 3.77 -2.70
C PHE A 445 14.60 3.41 -4.15
N TYR A 446 13.67 2.50 -4.32
CA TYR A 446 13.20 2.04 -5.61
C TYR A 446 11.76 2.49 -5.85
N GLU A 447 11.43 2.81 -7.09
CA GLU A 447 10.04 2.91 -7.53
C GLU A 447 9.73 1.84 -8.56
N TYR A 448 8.67 1.06 -8.30
CA TYR A 448 8.04 0.20 -9.28
C TYR A 448 6.91 0.96 -9.98
N ASP A 449 6.99 1.09 -11.30
CA ASP A 449 6.02 1.86 -12.11
C ASP A 449 4.93 1.00 -12.78
N GLY A 450 4.84 -0.28 -12.42
CA GLY A 450 4.00 -1.29 -13.08
C GLY A 450 4.75 -2.14 -14.11
N ALA A 451 5.99 -1.80 -14.45
CA ALA A 451 6.83 -2.59 -15.35
C ALA A 451 8.32 -2.62 -14.93
N ASN A 452 8.87 -1.47 -14.54
CA ASN A 452 10.27 -1.27 -14.23
C ASN A 452 10.46 -0.97 -12.75
N LEU A 453 11.62 -1.36 -12.22
CA LEU A 453 12.07 -1.02 -10.87
C LEU A 453 13.28 -0.09 -10.97
N SER A 454 13.06 1.20 -10.67
CA SER A 454 14.08 2.25 -10.87
C SER A 454 14.55 2.82 -9.54
N VAL A 455 15.86 3.02 -9.39
CA VAL A 455 16.40 3.72 -8.21
C VAL A 455 16.00 5.20 -8.28
N THR A 456 15.33 5.70 -7.26
CA THR A 456 14.88 7.12 -7.18
C THR A 456 15.70 7.95 -6.20
N GLY A 457 16.49 7.30 -5.34
CA GLY A 457 17.41 7.97 -4.44
C GLY A 457 18.19 7.01 -3.56
N THR A 458 19.12 7.56 -2.79
CA THR A 458 19.86 6.82 -1.77
C THR A 458 20.04 7.72 -0.57
N LEU A 459 19.62 7.25 0.60
CA LEU A 459 19.89 7.88 1.88
C LEU A 459 21.02 7.14 2.59
N PRO A 460 21.72 7.79 3.54
CA PRO A 460 22.82 7.14 4.26
C PRO A 460 22.37 5.83 4.94
N SER A 461 23.17 4.78 4.83
CA SER A 461 22.95 3.52 5.55
C SER A 461 24.18 3.20 6.41
N ASN A 462 23.95 2.60 7.58
CA ASN A 462 25.02 2.16 8.47
C ASN A 462 25.57 0.79 8.02
N GLY A 463 26.23 0.76 6.86
CA GLY A 463 26.79 -0.47 6.30
C GLY A 463 25.73 -1.47 5.79
N GLY A 464 24.57 -0.97 5.33
CA GLY A 464 23.47 -1.80 4.81
C GLY A 464 22.49 -2.33 5.86
N ASN A 465 22.57 -1.86 7.10
CA ASN A 465 21.73 -2.30 8.22
C ASN A 465 20.86 -1.17 8.79
N THR A 466 20.31 -0.32 7.91
CA THR A 466 19.40 0.78 8.30
C THR A 466 18.07 0.58 7.62
N VAL A 467 17.06 0.18 8.40
CA VAL A 467 15.68 0.07 7.93
C VAL A 467 15.08 1.47 7.89
N TYR A 468 14.60 1.87 6.72
CA TYR A 468 13.76 3.05 6.56
C TYR A 468 12.32 2.61 6.47
N PHE A 469 11.43 3.33 7.15
CA PHE A 469 9.98 3.09 7.06
C PHE A 469 9.33 4.15 6.19
N VAL A 470 8.49 3.72 5.24
CA VAL A 470 7.72 4.62 4.37
C VAL A 470 6.23 4.54 4.68
N LEU A 471 5.59 5.70 4.80
CA LEU A 471 4.16 5.82 5.13
C LEU A 471 3.47 6.84 4.22
N PRO A 472 2.44 6.45 3.45
CA PRO A 472 1.63 7.41 2.68
C PRO A 472 0.99 8.46 3.58
N LEU A 473 1.07 9.72 3.17
CA LEU A 473 0.48 10.86 3.89
C LEU A 473 -0.78 11.37 3.15
N PRO A 474 -1.73 11.98 3.86
CA PRO A 474 -2.97 12.46 3.25
C PRO A 474 -2.80 13.68 2.34
N ASN A 475 -1.62 14.29 2.31
CA ASN A 475 -1.27 15.33 1.35
C ASN A 475 -0.68 14.77 0.04
N GLY A 476 -0.62 13.44 -0.12
CA GLY A 476 -0.10 12.75 -1.31
C GLY A 476 1.42 12.56 -1.33
N GLN A 477 2.13 13.04 -0.31
CA GLN A 477 3.54 12.72 -0.10
C GLN A 477 3.70 11.39 0.65
N THR A 478 4.92 10.91 0.78
CA THR A 478 5.25 9.76 1.63
C THR A 478 6.21 10.22 2.72
N LEU A 479 5.92 9.90 3.99
CA LEU A 479 6.87 10.10 5.06
C LEU A 479 7.96 9.03 4.96
N VAL A 480 9.22 9.42 5.11
CA VAL A 480 10.38 8.53 5.16
C VAL A 480 11.00 8.68 6.54
N ILE A 481 10.93 7.62 7.33
CA ILE A 481 11.37 7.58 8.72
C ILE A 481 12.70 6.82 8.78
N GLY A 482 13.64 7.39 9.51
CA GLY A 482 14.98 6.85 9.74
C GLY A 482 15.78 7.84 10.57
N GLY A 483 17.11 7.85 10.42
CA GLY A 483 17.98 8.74 11.20
C GLY A 483 17.65 10.24 11.02
N VAL A 484 17.28 10.65 9.80
CA VAL A 484 16.68 11.96 9.51
C VAL A 484 15.34 11.69 8.86
N THR A 485 14.26 12.17 9.47
CA THR A 485 12.91 12.02 8.93
C THR A 485 12.66 13.05 7.84
N GLN A 486 12.06 12.61 6.74
CA GLN A 486 11.91 13.40 5.51
C GLN A 486 10.55 13.11 4.86
N VAL A 487 10.14 13.95 3.93
CA VAL A 487 9.06 13.62 3.00
C VAL A 487 9.63 13.31 1.62
N TYR A 488 9.08 12.28 1.00
CA TYR A 488 9.34 11.90 -0.37
C TYR A 488 8.20 12.39 -1.29
N SER A 489 8.56 12.92 -2.45
CA SER A 489 7.64 13.16 -3.55
C SER A 489 8.35 13.02 -4.89
N ASN A 490 7.66 12.39 -5.84
CA ASN A 490 8.08 12.32 -7.25
C ASN A 490 7.23 13.24 -8.16
N GLY A 491 6.32 14.04 -7.60
CA GLY A 491 5.38 14.86 -8.37
C GLY A 491 4.35 14.06 -9.18
N GLY A 492 4.18 12.78 -8.86
CA GLY A 492 3.12 11.91 -9.36
C GLY A 492 1.73 12.49 -9.10
N ALA A 493 0.98 12.72 -10.17
CA ALA A 493 -0.42 13.10 -10.06
C ALA A 493 -1.26 11.85 -9.72
N ALA A 494 -2.22 12.02 -8.80
CA ALA A 494 -3.21 10.98 -8.54
C ALA A 494 -4.03 10.68 -9.80
N ASN A 495 -4.33 9.41 -10.05
CA ASN A 495 -5.32 9.06 -11.05
C ASN A 495 -6.72 9.39 -10.51
N PRO A 496 -7.50 10.28 -11.16
CA PRO A 496 -8.82 10.67 -10.67
C PRO A 496 -9.81 9.50 -10.53
N ALA A 497 -9.61 8.40 -11.26
CA ALA A 497 -10.47 7.22 -11.16
C ALA A 497 -10.35 6.50 -9.81
N TRP A 498 -9.23 6.69 -9.09
CA TRP A 498 -8.96 6.05 -7.80
C TRP A 498 -9.40 6.92 -6.62
N ALA A 499 -9.87 8.14 -6.87
CA ALA A 499 -10.27 9.06 -5.81
C ALA A 499 -11.58 8.62 -5.12
N PRO A 500 -11.71 8.85 -3.81
CA PRO A 500 -13.00 8.76 -3.13
C PRO A 500 -14.04 9.67 -3.80
N SER A 501 -15.30 9.26 -3.78
CA SER A 501 -16.43 10.07 -4.29
C SER A 501 -17.47 10.26 -3.21
N ILE A 502 -17.71 11.51 -2.82
CA ILE A 502 -18.68 11.89 -1.78
C ILE A 502 -20.09 11.82 -2.38
N ALA A 503 -20.95 10.97 -1.81
CA ALA A 503 -22.36 10.86 -2.20
C ALA A 503 -23.28 11.69 -1.28
N ALA A 504 -22.96 11.75 0.02
CA ALA A 504 -23.72 12.54 0.99
C ALA A 504 -22.78 13.15 2.03
N ALA A 505 -22.89 14.47 2.23
CA ALA A 505 -22.16 15.23 3.24
C ALA A 505 -23.05 16.36 3.80
N PRO A 506 -22.85 16.79 5.06
CA PRO A 506 -23.55 17.94 5.62
C PRO A 506 -23.07 19.25 4.95
N ALA A 507 -24.01 20.13 4.60
CA ALA A 507 -23.69 21.45 4.04
C ALA A 507 -23.34 22.50 5.12
N ILE A 508 -23.78 22.26 6.36
CA ILE A 508 -23.52 23.11 7.52
C ILE A 508 -23.10 22.20 8.66
N ILE A 509 -21.96 22.49 9.27
CA ILE A 509 -21.42 21.78 10.42
C ILE A 509 -21.07 22.77 11.52
N ALA A 510 -21.02 22.28 12.75
CA ALA A 510 -20.71 23.05 13.94
C ALA A 510 -19.51 22.44 14.65
N ARG A 511 -18.64 23.28 15.19
CA ARG A 511 -17.49 22.85 15.99
C ARG A 511 -17.95 22.11 17.25
N GLY A 512 -17.22 21.05 17.60
CA GLY A 512 -17.51 20.17 18.73
C GLY A 512 -18.65 19.17 18.48
N ALA A 513 -19.14 19.05 17.24
CA ALA A 513 -20.19 18.10 16.87
C ALA A 513 -19.68 17.02 15.90
N THR A 514 -20.34 15.86 15.96
CA THR A 514 -20.07 14.70 15.12
C THR A 514 -21.08 14.61 13.98
N TYR A 515 -20.61 14.27 12.77
CA TYR A 515 -21.45 14.10 11.58
C TYR A 515 -21.13 12.79 10.86
N THR A 516 -22.06 12.32 10.04
CA THR A 516 -21.83 11.18 9.14
C THR A 516 -21.66 11.66 7.70
N ILE A 517 -20.70 11.07 7.00
CA ILE A 517 -20.45 11.28 5.56
C ILE A 517 -20.38 9.91 4.87
N SER A 518 -20.87 9.82 3.63
CA SER A 518 -20.85 8.56 2.87
C SER A 518 -20.57 8.76 1.39
N GLY A 519 -20.09 7.70 0.75
CA GLY A 519 -19.67 7.71 -0.64
C GLY A 519 -19.07 6.39 -1.09
N THR A 520 -18.39 6.38 -2.23
CA THR A 520 -17.72 5.19 -2.78
C THR A 520 -16.21 5.38 -2.74
N GLN A 521 -15.45 4.27 -2.66
CA GLN A 521 -13.99 4.26 -2.58
C GLN A 521 -13.42 5.06 -1.38
N PHE A 522 -14.17 5.18 -0.28
CA PHE A 522 -13.71 5.90 0.92
C PHE A 522 -12.52 5.21 1.61
N ASN A 523 -12.32 3.92 1.36
CA ASN A 523 -11.16 3.16 1.82
C ASN A 523 -10.00 3.16 0.82
N GLY A 524 -10.15 3.82 -0.34
CA GLY A 524 -9.19 3.68 -1.43
C GLY A 524 -9.16 2.27 -2.02
N LEU A 525 -8.07 1.95 -2.72
CA LEU A 525 -7.93 0.72 -3.50
C LEU A 525 -6.92 -0.28 -2.90
N SER A 526 -6.23 0.10 -1.83
CA SER A 526 -5.14 -0.68 -1.24
C SER A 526 -4.95 -0.34 0.23
N GLN A 527 -4.34 -1.25 1.00
CA GLN A 527 -3.75 -0.91 2.30
C GLN A 527 -2.63 0.13 2.13
N ALA A 528 -1.98 0.18 0.96
CA ALA A 528 -1.04 1.21 0.50
C ALA A 528 0.24 1.38 1.32
N ALA A 529 0.42 0.64 2.42
CA ALA A 529 1.67 0.53 3.13
C ALA A 529 1.82 -0.88 3.69
N ALA A 530 3.02 -1.40 3.61
CA ALA A 530 3.38 -2.70 4.16
C ALA A 530 4.83 -2.66 4.64
N VAL A 531 5.11 -3.40 5.70
CA VAL A 531 6.44 -3.66 6.25
C VAL A 531 6.44 -5.15 6.52
N GLY A 532 7.23 -5.91 5.75
CA GLY A 532 7.36 -7.38 5.88
C GLY A 532 6.11 -8.04 6.45
N ASP A 533 6.21 -8.39 7.72
CA ASP A 533 5.23 -9.15 8.47
C ASP A 533 4.79 -8.50 9.81
N GLU A 534 5.52 -7.53 10.39
CA GLU A 534 5.26 -7.08 11.77
C GLU A 534 4.31 -5.88 11.87
N LEU A 535 4.27 -5.00 10.85
CA LEU A 535 3.44 -3.78 10.86
C LEU A 535 2.49 -3.73 9.65
N ASN A 536 1.18 -3.74 9.96
CA ASN A 536 0.15 -3.43 8.99
C ASN A 536 -0.19 -1.93 9.04
N ALA A 537 0.67 -1.13 8.40
CA ALA A 537 0.59 0.33 8.35
C ALA A 537 -0.53 0.87 7.44
N ALA A 538 -1.62 0.12 7.28
CA ALA A 538 -2.61 0.40 6.27
C ALA A 538 -3.20 1.82 6.38
N THR A 539 -3.56 2.37 5.22
CA THR A 539 -4.20 3.68 5.08
C THR A 539 -5.54 3.58 4.33
N ASN A 540 -6.16 2.39 4.36
CA ASN A 540 -7.41 2.09 3.68
C ASN A 540 -8.66 2.48 4.50
N TYR A 541 -8.70 3.72 4.96
CA TYR A 541 -9.83 4.30 5.67
C TYR A 541 -9.96 5.79 5.31
N PRO A 542 -11.18 6.36 5.41
CA PRO A 542 -11.41 7.74 5.03
C PRO A 542 -10.82 8.69 6.08
N LEU A 543 -9.89 9.55 5.67
CA LEU A 543 -9.55 10.77 6.38
C LEU A 543 -10.40 11.92 5.87
N LEU A 544 -10.75 12.88 6.73
CA LEU A 544 -11.54 14.04 6.35
C LEU A 544 -10.70 15.30 6.48
N ARG A 545 -10.67 16.11 5.42
CA ARG A 545 -9.91 17.36 5.38
C ARG A 545 -10.83 18.53 5.04
N ILE A 546 -10.84 19.53 5.89
CA ILE A 546 -11.52 20.82 5.70
C ILE A 546 -10.48 21.88 5.34
N THR A 547 -10.78 22.71 4.36
CA THR A 547 -9.96 23.88 4.00
C THR A 547 -10.81 25.15 4.06
N ASN A 548 -10.47 26.06 4.98
CA ASN A 548 -11.19 27.31 5.11
C ASN A 548 -10.94 28.20 3.88
N ALA A 549 -12.00 28.74 3.27
CA ALA A 549 -11.89 29.48 2.02
C ALA A 549 -11.23 30.86 2.19
N ALA A 550 -11.26 31.44 3.38
CA ALA A 550 -10.70 32.77 3.64
C ALA A 550 -9.21 32.72 4.02
N SER A 551 -8.83 31.80 4.90
CA SER A 551 -7.43 31.65 5.36
C SER A 551 -6.60 30.69 4.51
N GLY A 552 -7.25 29.74 3.83
CA GLY A 552 -6.60 28.59 3.21
C GLY A 552 -6.12 27.55 4.23
N HIS A 553 -6.45 27.69 5.52
CA HIS A 553 -6.01 26.76 6.54
C HIS A 553 -6.67 25.40 6.39
N VAL A 554 -5.86 24.36 6.61
CA VAL A 554 -6.21 22.95 6.49
C VAL A 554 -6.40 22.35 7.88
N PHE A 555 -7.52 21.64 8.05
CA PHE A 555 -7.86 20.89 9.26
C PHE A 555 -8.15 19.45 8.87
N TYR A 556 -7.47 18.50 9.49
CA TYR A 556 -7.84 17.09 9.41
C TYR A 556 -8.75 16.77 10.59
N GLU A 557 -10.01 16.43 10.30
CA GLU A 557 -10.99 16.09 11.31
C GLU A 557 -10.90 14.60 11.62
N ARG A 558 -10.99 14.25 12.90
CA ARG A 558 -10.90 12.86 13.33
C ARG A 558 -12.08 12.08 12.77
N THR A 559 -11.81 11.07 11.94
CA THR A 559 -12.83 10.14 11.47
C THR A 559 -12.93 8.90 12.35
N HIS A 560 -14.10 8.27 12.44
CA HIS A 560 -14.30 7.05 13.23
C HIS A 560 -15.56 6.30 12.82
N ASN A 561 -15.75 5.09 13.36
CA ASN A 561 -16.89 4.22 13.08
C ASN A 561 -17.06 4.00 11.57
N HIS A 562 -15.96 3.63 10.92
CA HIS A 562 -15.94 3.32 9.50
C HIS A 562 -16.82 2.09 9.24
N SER A 563 -17.72 2.17 8.26
CA SER A 563 -18.63 1.06 7.95
C SER A 563 -17.94 -0.11 7.25
N SER A 564 -16.70 0.08 6.79
CA SER A 564 -15.85 -0.94 6.22
C SER A 564 -14.39 -0.57 6.45
N MET A 565 -13.54 -1.58 6.63
CA MET A 565 -12.08 -1.49 6.57
C MET A 565 -11.53 -2.30 5.39
N GLY A 566 -12.34 -2.51 4.34
CA GLY A 566 -11.94 -3.23 3.13
C GLY A 566 -11.04 -2.40 2.22
N VAL A 567 -10.66 -2.97 1.08
CA VAL A 567 -9.96 -2.27 -0.01
C VAL A 567 -10.77 -2.41 -1.28
N ALA A 568 -10.67 -1.44 -2.19
CA ALA A 568 -11.27 -1.53 -3.53
C ALA A 568 -12.74 -1.96 -3.53
N THR A 569 -13.55 -1.38 -2.64
CA THR A 569 -14.96 -1.75 -2.40
C THR A 569 -15.90 -1.48 -3.57
N GLY A 570 -15.37 -1.08 -4.73
CA GLY A 570 -16.11 -0.82 -5.96
C GLY A 570 -17.25 0.18 -5.75
N GLY A 571 -18.46 -0.21 -6.16
CA GLY A 571 -19.66 0.59 -6.04
C GLY A 571 -20.33 0.56 -4.66
N ALA A 572 -19.76 -0.16 -3.67
CA ALA A 572 -20.33 -0.19 -2.33
C ALA A 572 -20.24 1.19 -1.67
N VAL A 573 -21.34 1.61 -1.05
CA VAL A 573 -21.38 2.83 -0.26
C VAL A 573 -20.73 2.56 1.10
N VAL A 574 -19.67 3.29 1.38
CA VAL A 574 -18.97 3.31 2.66
C VAL A 574 -19.29 4.62 3.37
N SER A 575 -19.48 4.56 4.68
CA SER A 575 -19.67 5.74 5.53
C SER A 575 -18.65 5.80 6.65
N THR A 576 -18.39 7.02 7.13
CA THR A 576 -17.67 7.27 8.37
C THR A 576 -18.37 8.36 9.16
N GLN A 577 -18.14 8.39 10.47
CA GLN A 577 -18.36 9.57 11.28
C GLN A 577 -17.10 10.43 11.33
N PHE A 578 -17.26 11.73 11.59
CA PHE A 578 -16.16 12.66 11.83
C PHE A 578 -16.53 13.70 12.88
N ASP A 579 -15.57 14.03 13.72
CA ASP A 579 -15.69 15.06 14.76
C ASP A 579 -15.10 16.38 14.27
N VAL A 580 -15.89 17.45 14.26
CA VAL A 580 -15.40 18.78 13.89
C VAL A 580 -14.70 19.40 15.10
N SER A 581 -13.40 19.62 15.01
CA SER A 581 -12.60 20.18 16.10
C SER A 581 -13.06 21.59 16.51
N MET A 582 -12.91 21.89 17.80
CA MET A 582 -13.07 23.26 18.31
C MET A 582 -12.04 24.24 17.73
N ALA A 583 -10.92 23.72 17.22
CA ALA A 583 -9.86 24.50 16.57
C ALA A 583 -10.18 24.85 15.12
N THR A 584 -11.12 24.16 14.47
CA THR A 584 -11.49 24.40 13.07
C THR A 584 -12.05 25.80 12.91
N GLU A 585 -11.63 26.50 11.87
CA GLU A 585 -12.07 27.87 11.62
C GLU A 585 -13.50 27.93 11.08
N THR A 586 -14.27 28.89 11.58
CA THR A 586 -15.63 29.15 11.11
C THR A 586 -15.64 29.79 9.71
N GLY A 587 -16.72 29.59 8.98
CA GLY A 587 -16.97 30.22 7.68
C GLY A 587 -17.06 29.21 6.53
N SER A 588 -17.11 29.76 5.32
CA SER A 588 -17.13 28.97 4.09
C SER A 588 -15.84 28.17 3.97
N SER A 589 -15.97 26.88 3.71
CA SER A 589 -14.86 25.95 3.59
C SER A 589 -15.15 24.91 2.51
N SER A 590 -14.11 24.23 2.03
CA SER A 590 -14.25 23.00 1.26
C SER A 590 -13.99 21.78 2.15
N LEU A 591 -14.64 20.67 1.84
CA LEU A 591 -14.48 19.39 2.51
C LEU A 591 -14.11 18.33 1.48
N VAL A 592 -13.09 17.53 1.77
CA VAL A 592 -12.70 16.35 0.98
C VAL A 592 -12.55 15.12 1.86
N VAL A 593 -12.75 13.95 1.26
CA VAL A 593 -12.35 12.66 1.84
C VAL A 593 -11.04 12.24 1.18
N VAL A 594 -10.09 11.74 1.97
CA VAL A 594 -8.77 11.30 1.50
C VAL A 594 -8.55 9.84 1.89
N ALA A 595 -8.11 9.02 0.93
CA ALA A 595 -7.66 7.65 1.18
C ALA A 595 -6.40 7.37 0.35
N ASN A 596 -5.42 6.64 0.90
CA ASN A 596 -4.12 6.38 0.27
C ASN A 596 -3.43 7.64 -0.33
N GLY A 597 -3.59 8.81 0.31
CA GLY A 597 -3.05 10.08 -0.18
C GLY A 597 -3.80 10.71 -1.36
N ILE A 598 -4.93 10.14 -1.78
CA ILE A 598 -5.77 10.64 -2.88
C ILE A 598 -7.04 11.28 -2.33
N ALA A 599 -7.22 12.58 -2.60
CA ALA A 599 -8.40 13.33 -2.18
C ALA A 599 -9.55 13.21 -3.19
N SER A 600 -10.79 13.21 -2.68
CA SER A 600 -12.01 13.37 -3.47
C SER A 600 -12.08 14.73 -4.15
N MET A 601 -13.05 14.87 -5.05
CA MET A 601 -13.53 16.21 -5.41
C MET A 601 -14.08 16.92 -4.16
N PRO A 602 -13.81 18.23 -3.99
CA PRO A 602 -14.32 18.98 -2.85
C PRO A 602 -15.82 19.21 -2.93
N VAL A 603 -16.46 19.22 -1.76
CA VAL A 603 -17.82 19.72 -1.56
C VAL A 603 -17.78 20.98 -0.69
N ASP A 604 -18.69 21.91 -0.93
CA ASP A 604 -18.79 23.14 -0.15
C ASP A 604 -19.45 22.85 1.21
N VAL A 605 -18.91 23.44 2.27
CA VAL A 605 -19.46 23.36 3.64
C VAL A 605 -19.32 24.71 4.35
N THR A 606 -20.25 25.02 5.26
CA THR A 606 -20.13 26.13 6.20
C THR A 606 -19.85 25.61 7.60
N VAL A 607 -18.76 26.05 8.22
CA VAL A 607 -18.39 25.73 9.60
C VAL A 607 -18.91 26.82 10.54
N ASN A 608 -19.70 26.46 11.56
CA ASN A 608 -20.27 27.36 12.58
C ASN A 608 -19.58 27.24 13.94
#